data_AF-A0A7R9MBU1-F1
#
_entry.id   AF-A0A7R9MBU1-F1
#
_cell.length_a   1.000
_cell.length_b   1.000
_cell.length_c   1.000
_cell.angle_alpha   90.00
_cell.angle_beta   90.00
_cell.angle_gamma   90.00
#
_symmetry.space_group_name_H-M   'P 1'
#
loop_
_entity.id
_entity.type
_entity.pdbx_description
1 polymer ?
#
loop_
_entity_poly.entity_id
_entity_poly.type
_entity_poly.pdbx_seq_one_letter_code
_entity_poly.pdbx_strand_id
1 'polypeptide(L)'
;MGYAVRHVLREFADYNVLNFKSIKTRFSGPITPGETIETHMWKEGNRIYLQSFIKESGKQIISGAYVDLIENNDKSYNSTNYSPNSQLSENENNFGLSSQMMPNVEDLIVDEIDNYSVKEYQAMDEANQGSSVQYVCAPYGSHDGQSDGGDGQSSRIDKIFGGWLSVRIRDHKELVPIIKTVYQWNITKSGKIITVWTLDLKNGEGSVYKGSPNTGKADCTLTIDEESAVNVFEGREDAMKAFMGGKLKIAGNILAAQKLQQLWAEEAPRGSVSLDQQPELQPNHVSITSSNNLDDSSVPVSGLKCDIVFTVFKNRMHEEPDLVRRLKVVFQFNITVDGQQRTTWTCDNKSRPEGDVYLGTPKNGKPDCTVTVEDDDFLKLMVGKLNPQRAFMMGKLKIKGNIMLLQKLNSLWLDLQKAGKAPELPFLTDMMLKTAVIPGLKSESMIVELVQRMVRLPQLCTQVSTLIGFNITKDNKSVSKWTLDFTKNKLTGVFERGLPEKSDCILTIDDNDFCISSGRIQLDGDRSVAQKINVLFTTPTTKSKL
;
A
#
# COMPACT_ATOMS: atom_id res chain seq x y z
N MET A 1 -10.14 23.80 1.20
CA MET A 1 -10.37 22.51 1.89
C MET A 1 -9.14 21.62 1.86
N GLY A 2 -8.64 21.18 0.69
CA GLY A 2 -7.50 20.24 0.63
C GLY A 2 -6.22 20.71 1.35
N TYR A 3 -5.88 22.00 1.27
CA TYR A 3 -4.75 22.57 2.03
C TYR A 3 -4.99 22.55 3.55
N ALA A 4 -6.18 22.95 4.00
CA ALA A 4 -6.54 22.93 5.43
C ALA A 4 -6.48 21.50 6.03
N VAL A 5 -6.95 20.48 5.29
CA VAL A 5 -6.84 19.08 5.69
C VAL A 5 -5.39 18.63 5.81
N ARG A 6 -4.53 19.02 4.86
CA ARG A 6 -3.09 18.72 4.93
C ARG A 6 -2.42 19.35 6.15
N HIS A 7 -2.85 20.55 6.56
CA HIS A 7 -2.34 21.19 7.77
C HIS A 7 -2.73 20.38 9.01
N VAL A 8 -3.98 19.92 9.09
CA VAL A 8 -4.45 19.05 10.19
C VAL A 8 -3.68 17.73 10.23
N LEU A 9 -3.50 17.07 9.09
CA LEU A 9 -2.78 15.80 9.03
C LEU A 9 -1.31 15.94 9.40
N ARG A 10 -0.66 17.04 9.01
CA ARG A 10 0.72 17.34 9.40
C ARG A 10 0.84 17.54 10.91
N GLU A 11 -0.04 18.36 11.49
CA GLU A 11 0.08 18.80 12.89
C GLU A 11 -0.39 17.73 13.89
N PHE A 12 -1.46 17.01 13.55
CA PHE A 12 -2.15 16.14 14.50
C PHE A 12 -2.12 14.66 14.15
N ALA A 13 -1.50 14.29 13.01
CA ALA A 13 -1.50 12.90 12.56
C ALA A 13 -0.23 12.44 11.83
N ASP A 14 0.88 13.19 11.82
CA ASP A 14 2.13 12.83 11.12
C ASP A 14 1.93 12.41 9.64
N TYR A 15 0.99 13.07 8.96
CA TYR A 15 0.50 12.70 7.61
C TYR A 15 -0.11 11.29 7.49
N ASN A 16 -0.36 10.59 8.61
CA ASN A 16 -1.06 9.32 8.64
C ASN A 16 -2.55 9.53 8.36
N VAL A 17 -2.92 9.34 7.09
CA VAL A 17 -4.31 9.43 6.61
C VAL A 17 -5.24 8.40 7.26
N LEU A 18 -4.71 7.33 7.87
CA LEU A 18 -5.53 6.34 8.57
C LEU A 18 -6.15 6.90 9.86
N ASN A 19 -5.56 7.95 10.43
CA ASN A 19 -6.09 8.62 11.60
C ASN A 19 -7.23 9.59 11.24
N PHE A 20 -7.52 9.80 9.96
CA PHE A 20 -8.57 10.71 9.50
C PHE A 20 -9.93 10.00 9.46
N LYS A 21 -10.88 10.44 10.28
CA LYS A 21 -12.23 9.86 10.33
C LYS A 21 -13.21 10.61 9.44
N SER A 22 -13.31 11.93 9.60
CA SER A 22 -14.25 12.75 8.81
C SER A 22 -13.82 14.22 8.79
N ILE A 23 -14.34 14.98 7.82
CA ILE A 23 -14.25 16.43 7.80
C ILE A 23 -15.63 17.03 7.56
N LYS A 24 -15.94 18.09 8.30
CA LYS A 24 -17.04 19.01 8.00
C LYS A 24 -16.46 20.39 7.76
N THR A 25 -16.93 21.07 6.72
CA THR A 25 -16.44 22.41 6.36
C THR A 25 -17.58 23.26 5.81
N ARG A 26 -17.52 24.57 6.05
CA ARG A 26 -18.37 25.55 5.38
C ARG A 26 -17.50 26.56 4.65
N PHE A 27 -17.62 26.60 3.33
CA PHE A 27 -16.96 27.60 2.51
C PHE A 27 -17.65 28.95 2.73
N SER A 28 -16.89 29.93 3.22
CA SER A 28 -17.38 31.29 3.50
C SER A 28 -16.93 32.31 2.45
N GLY A 29 -15.99 31.93 1.57
CA GLY A 29 -15.54 32.79 0.49
C GLY A 29 -14.65 32.06 -0.53
N PRO A 30 -14.55 32.59 -1.76
CA PRO A 30 -13.62 32.08 -2.76
C PRO A 30 -12.17 32.46 -2.40
N ILE A 31 -11.23 31.72 -2.98
CA ILE A 31 -9.80 32.07 -2.98
C ILE A 31 -9.31 32.20 -4.42
N THR A 32 -8.48 33.20 -4.65
CA THR A 32 -7.86 33.56 -5.93
C THR A 32 -6.48 32.92 -6.03
N PRO A 33 -6.06 32.43 -7.21
CA PRO A 33 -4.69 31.96 -7.41
C PRO A 33 -3.64 33.04 -7.05
N GLY A 34 -2.77 32.72 -6.10
CA GLY A 34 -1.72 33.64 -5.59
C GLY A 34 -1.98 34.15 -4.18
N GLU A 35 -3.20 34.05 -3.67
CA GLU A 35 -3.53 34.37 -2.28
C GLU A 35 -3.03 33.27 -1.32
N THR A 36 -2.57 33.70 -0.14
CA THR A 36 -2.03 32.79 0.87
C THR A 36 -3.14 32.32 1.79
N ILE A 37 -3.26 31.00 1.97
CA ILE A 37 -4.17 30.44 2.98
C ILE A 37 -3.46 30.37 4.32
N GLU A 38 -4.00 31.07 5.30
CA GLU A 38 -3.69 30.85 6.70
C GLU A 38 -4.76 29.94 7.32
N THR A 39 -4.37 28.88 8.01
CA THR A 39 -5.31 27.97 8.69
C THR A 39 -5.05 28.03 10.18
N HIS A 40 -6.05 28.44 10.94
CA HIS A 40 -6.06 28.36 12.39
C HIS A 40 -6.73 27.06 12.80
N MET A 41 -6.14 26.35 13.75
CA MET A 41 -6.63 25.05 14.18
C MET A 41 -6.43 24.87 15.68
N TRP A 42 -7.41 24.25 16.33
CA TRP A 42 -7.36 23.90 17.75
C TRP A 42 -8.04 22.55 17.97
N LYS A 43 -7.63 21.84 19.03
CA LYS A 43 -8.04 20.47 19.30
C LYS A 43 -8.95 20.40 20.53
N GLU A 44 -10.05 19.66 20.43
CA GLU A 44 -10.91 19.27 21.55
C GLU A 44 -11.18 17.76 21.44
N GLY A 45 -10.59 16.96 22.35
CA GLY A 45 -10.62 15.51 22.25
C GLY A 45 -10.01 15.02 20.92
N ASN A 46 -10.76 14.23 20.15
CA ASN A 46 -10.34 13.77 18.83
C ASN A 46 -10.73 14.70 17.68
N ARG A 47 -11.40 15.82 17.98
CA ARG A 47 -11.86 16.77 16.98
C ARG A 47 -10.88 17.93 16.86
N ILE A 48 -10.42 18.18 15.65
CA ILE A 48 -9.62 19.35 15.29
C ILE A 48 -10.53 20.36 14.63
N TYR A 49 -10.87 21.44 15.32
CA TYR A 49 -11.55 22.57 14.71
C TYR A 49 -10.57 23.38 13.88
N LEU A 50 -11.07 23.94 12.78
CA LEU A 50 -10.25 24.77 11.92
C LEU A 50 -11.04 25.90 11.27
N GLN A 51 -10.33 26.98 10.98
CA GLN A 51 -10.78 28.09 10.17
C GLN A 51 -9.67 28.46 9.20
N SER A 52 -10.03 28.95 8.01
CA SER A 52 -9.03 29.41 7.04
C SER A 52 -9.35 30.82 6.58
N PHE A 53 -8.29 31.61 6.41
CA PHE A 53 -8.32 33.01 6.00
C PHE A 53 -7.39 33.22 4.81
N ILE A 54 -7.67 34.25 4.02
CA ILE A 54 -6.70 34.81 3.08
C ILE A 54 -5.78 35.73 3.90
N LYS A 55 -4.50 35.39 4.00
CA LYS A 55 -3.52 36.11 4.84
C LYS A 55 -3.45 37.60 4.48
N GLU A 56 -3.52 37.91 3.20
CA GLU A 56 -3.36 39.28 2.68
C GLU A 56 -4.55 40.18 2.99
N SER A 57 -5.77 39.62 3.05
CA SER A 57 -7.01 40.39 3.23
C SER A 57 -7.69 40.17 4.57
N GLY A 58 -7.24 39.18 5.35
CA GLY A 58 -7.93 38.72 6.56
C GLY A 58 -9.30 38.07 6.29
N LYS A 59 -9.68 37.87 5.03
CA LYS A 59 -11.02 37.37 4.67
C LYS A 59 -11.13 35.89 5.00
N GLN A 60 -12.14 35.51 5.79
CA GLN A 60 -12.41 34.11 6.11
C GLN A 60 -12.96 33.36 4.88
N ILE A 61 -12.29 32.28 4.49
CA ILE A 61 -12.67 31.41 3.35
C ILE A 61 -13.18 30.04 3.80
N ILE A 62 -12.83 29.60 5.01
CA ILE A 62 -13.41 28.43 5.67
C ILE A 62 -13.86 28.81 7.08
N SER A 63 -15.14 28.59 7.34
CA SER A 63 -15.79 28.85 8.63
C SER A 63 -16.37 27.56 9.21
N GLY A 64 -16.42 27.46 10.55
CA GLY A 64 -17.08 26.36 11.27
C GLY A 64 -16.67 24.96 10.82
N ALA A 65 -15.39 24.75 10.50
CA ALA A 65 -14.90 23.47 10.03
C ALA A 65 -14.28 22.66 11.16
N TYR A 66 -14.35 21.34 11.04
CA TYR A 66 -13.65 20.43 11.93
C TYR A 66 -13.26 19.14 11.20
N VAL A 67 -12.22 18.49 11.71
CA VAL A 67 -11.77 17.16 11.33
C VAL A 67 -11.87 16.26 12.55
N ASP A 68 -12.58 15.14 12.44
CA ASP A 68 -12.51 14.10 13.46
C ASP A 68 -11.34 13.17 13.13
N LEU A 69 -10.49 12.92 14.12
CA LEU A 69 -9.46 11.90 14.07
C LEU A 69 -9.91 10.62 14.78
N ILE A 70 -9.27 9.49 14.48
CA ILE A 70 -9.46 8.22 15.19
C ILE A 70 -8.60 8.24 16.46
N GLU A 71 -9.17 7.81 17.58
CA GLU A 71 -8.54 7.78 18.90
C GLU A 71 -7.48 6.65 18.95
N ASN A 72 -6.22 7.00 19.20
CA ASN A 72 -5.18 6.02 19.53
C ASN A 72 -5.18 5.80 21.04
N ASN A 73 -5.85 4.75 21.51
CA ASN A 73 -5.67 4.27 22.88
C ASN A 73 -4.36 3.48 22.98
N ASP A 74 -3.22 4.18 22.96
CA ASP A 74 -1.94 3.58 23.33
C ASP A 74 -1.22 4.46 24.35
N LYS A 75 -1.07 3.89 25.56
CA LYS A 75 -0.16 4.36 26.59
C LYS A 75 1.27 4.31 26.04
N SER A 76 1.93 5.47 26.00
CA SER A 76 3.39 5.68 26.02
C SER A 76 4.25 4.68 25.21
N TYR A 77 4.63 5.06 23.99
CA TYR A 77 5.95 4.73 23.47
C TYR A 77 6.81 6.00 23.51
N ASN A 78 7.64 6.10 24.55
CA ASN A 78 8.67 7.13 24.62
C ASN A 78 9.63 6.97 23.43
N SER A 79 9.73 8.00 22.61
CA SER A 79 10.81 8.17 21.66
C SER A 79 12.11 8.41 22.43
N THR A 80 13.03 7.43 22.46
CA THR A 80 14.42 7.71 22.81
C THR A 80 15.16 8.15 21.55
N ASN A 81 15.63 9.39 21.60
CA ASN A 81 16.50 10.01 20.61
C ASN A 81 17.81 9.23 20.45
N TYR A 82 18.22 8.99 19.21
CA TYR A 82 19.60 8.67 18.86
C TYR A 82 20.44 9.94 18.92
N SER A 83 21.58 9.88 19.63
CA SER A 83 22.74 10.73 19.38
C SER A 83 24.00 9.91 19.69
N PRO A 84 25.07 9.94 18.86
CA PRO A 84 26.15 8.96 18.91
C PRO A 84 27.35 9.37 19.79
N ASN A 85 28.10 8.33 20.21
CA ASN A 85 29.44 8.28 20.82
C ASN A 85 29.62 8.60 22.32
N SER A 86 29.93 7.55 23.09
CA SER A 86 31.21 7.43 23.83
C SER A 86 31.38 6.02 24.43
N GLN A 87 32.58 5.46 24.29
CA GLN A 87 33.02 4.23 24.96
C GLN A 87 33.04 4.37 26.49
N LEU A 88 32.81 3.27 27.23
CA LEU A 88 33.70 2.67 28.24
C LEU A 88 32.98 1.60 29.12
N SER A 89 33.59 0.41 29.16
CA SER A 89 33.77 -0.58 30.25
C SER A 89 32.67 -0.96 31.28
N GLU A 90 32.41 -2.28 31.34
CA GLU A 90 32.43 -3.20 32.51
C GLU A 90 31.79 -2.78 33.86
N ASN A 91 30.77 -3.53 34.31
CA ASN A 91 30.86 -4.55 35.39
C ASN A 91 29.51 -4.84 36.09
N GLU A 92 29.19 -6.14 36.09
CA GLU A 92 28.62 -7.03 37.11
C GLU A 92 27.69 -6.61 38.26
N ASN A 93 26.85 -7.62 38.63
CA ASN A 93 26.22 -7.95 39.92
C ASN A 93 24.83 -7.34 40.20
N ASN A 94 23.74 -8.11 40.02
CA ASN A 94 23.20 -9.18 40.88
C ASN A 94 22.48 -8.61 42.12
N PHE A 95 21.16 -8.82 42.22
CA PHE A 95 20.45 -9.39 43.38
C PHE A 95 18.93 -9.37 43.14
N GLY A 96 18.28 -10.51 43.39
CA GLY A 96 16.83 -10.70 43.31
C GLY A 96 16.09 -10.52 44.65
N LEU A 97 14.86 -11.07 44.67
CA LEU A 97 13.84 -11.14 45.75
C LEU A 97 12.85 -9.96 45.72
N SER A 98 11.59 -10.09 45.25
CA SER A 98 10.43 -10.93 45.62
C SER A 98 9.44 -10.20 46.55
N SER A 99 8.21 -10.03 46.03
CA SER A 99 6.89 -10.04 46.70
C SER A 99 6.65 -9.14 47.92
N GLN A 100 5.73 -8.19 47.78
CA GLN A 100 4.62 -8.03 48.73
C GLN A 100 3.47 -7.14 48.19
N MET A 101 2.29 -7.76 48.20
CA MET A 101 0.89 -7.31 48.28
C MET A 101 0.55 -5.79 48.24
N MET A 102 -0.40 -5.46 47.36
CA MET A 102 -1.29 -4.29 47.45
C MET A 102 -2.57 -4.63 48.21
N PRO A 103 -3.20 -3.64 48.88
CA PRO A 103 -4.65 -3.57 49.02
C PRO A 103 -5.24 -2.41 48.21
N ASN A 104 -6.40 -2.69 47.60
CA ASN A 104 -7.34 -1.70 47.07
C ASN A 104 -7.97 -0.86 48.19
N VAL A 105 -8.51 0.31 47.86
CA VAL A 105 -9.96 0.65 47.89
C VAL A 105 -10.14 2.16 47.65
N GLU A 106 -11.25 2.46 46.98
CA GLU A 106 -11.86 3.75 46.61
C GLU A 106 -11.96 4.78 47.76
N ASP A 107 -11.83 6.08 47.43
CA ASP A 107 -12.77 7.17 47.78
C ASP A 107 -12.11 8.55 47.58
N LEU A 108 -12.74 9.43 46.78
CA LEU A 108 -13.26 10.73 47.22
C LEU A 108 -13.78 11.58 46.05
N ILE A 109 -14.99 12.09 46.28
CA ILE A 109 -15.88 12.89 45.44
C ILE A 109 -15.73 14.39 45.79
N VAL A 110 -15.65 15.22 44.74
CA VAL A 110 -16.30 16.54 44.46
C VAL A 110 -16.36 17.64 45.54
N ASP A 111 -15.90 18.85 45.16
CA ASP A 111 -16.54 20.20 45.23
C ASP A 111 -15.44 21.23 44.87
N GLU A 112 -15.62 22.30 44.08
CA GLU A 112 -16.46 23.47 44.33
C GLU A 112 -16.48 24.37 43.07
N ILE A 113 -17.65 24.90 42.69
CA ILE A 113 -17.88 25.98 41.71
C ILE A 113 -18.52 27.15 42.48
N ASP A 114 -18.02 28.37 42.27
CA ASP A 114 -18.72 29.68 42.33
C ASP A 114 -17.62 30.80 42.32
N ASN A 115 -17.68 31.99 41.70
CA ASN A 115 -18.80 32.87 41.37
C ASN A 115 -18.36 34.09 40.47
N TYR A 116 -19.31 34.62 39.68
CA TYR A 116 -19.54 36.00 39.12
C TYR A 116 -18.66 36.75 38.07
N SER A 117 -19.18 36.78 36.83
CA SER A 117 -19.65 37.90 35.95
C SER A 117 -18.86 39.19 35.54
N VAL A 118 -18.57 39.26 34.23
CA VAL A 118 -19.00 40.25 33.17
C VAL A 118 -18.36 41.67 33.00
N LYS A 119 -17.84 41.87 31.75
CA LYS A 119 -17.51 43.10 30.93
C LYS A 119 -16.21 43.85 31.28
N GLU A 120 -15.36 44.30 30.36
CA GLU A 120 -15.47 44.65 28.93
C GLU A 120 -14.06 44.68 28.29
N TYR A 121 -14.01 44.64 26.95
CA TYR A 121 -12.85 44.61 26.04
C TYR A 121 -11.55 45.31 26.50
N GLN A 122 -10.44 44.55 26.60
CA GLN A 122 -9.11 44.88 26.03
C GLN A 122 -8.10 43.75 26.28
N ALA A 123 -7.31 43.43 25.25
CA ALA A 123 -6.12 42.58 25.23
C ALA A 123 -6.30 41.10 25.65
N MET A 124 -6.56 40.23 24.66
CA MET A 124 -6.19 38.82 24.77
C MET A 124 -4.71 38.71 24.37
N ASP A 125 -3.86 38.39 25.34
CA ASP A 125 -2.65 37.61 25.10
C ASP A 125 -2.38 36.71 26.30
N GLU A 126 -1.94 35.49 25.99
CA GLU A 126 -1.33 34.48 26.86
C GLU A 126 -2.23 33.61 27.77
N ALA A 127 -2.80 32.55 27.18
CA ALA A 127 -2.79 31.17 27.74
C ALA A 127 -3.62 30.20 26.86
N ASN A 128 -3.11 29.86 25.67
CA ASN A 128 -3.36 28.55 25.04
C ASN A 128 -2.46 28.48 23.79
N GLN A 129 -1.47 27.59 23.81
CA GLN A 129 -0.62 27.34 22.65
C GLN A 129 -1.45 26.69 21.53
N GLY A 130 -2.04 27.51 20.68
CA GLY A 130 -2.48 27.11 19.34
C GLY A 130 -1.31 27.31 18.36
N SER A 131 -0.86 26.23 17.72
CA SER A 131 0.14 26.30 16.65
C SER A 131 -0.41 27.10 15.47
N SER A 132 -0.09 28.40 15.37
CA SER A 132 -0.28 29.16 14.13
C SER A 132 0.85 28.81 13.17
N VAL A 133 0.61 27.84 12.28
CA VAL A 133 1.60 27.53 11.22
C VAL A 133 1.39 28.48 10.05
N GLN A 134 2.21 29.53 9.98
CA GLN A 134 2.28 30.41 8.81
C GLN A 134 3.09 29.76 7.70
N TYR A 135 2.51 29.65 6.50
CA TYR A 135 3.28 29.32 5.30
C TYR A 135 3.68 30.63 4.62
N VAL A 136 4.99 30.84 4.46
CA VAL A 136 5.58 31.88 3.60
C VAL A 136 6.10 31.16 2.37
N CYS A 137 5.70 31.60 1.18
CA CYS A 137 6.44 31.28 -0.04
C CYS A 137 7.86 31.84 0.14
N ALA A 138 8.86 30.97 0.34
CA ALA A 138 10.22 31.40 0.58
C ALA A 138 10.79 32.18 -0.63
N PRO A 139 11.58 33.24 -0.41
CA PRO A 139 12.16 34.04 -1.48
C PRO A 139 13.28 33.27 -2.19
N TYR A 140 13.40 33.55 -3.50
CA TYR A 140 14.47 33.05 -4.35
C TYR A 140 15.86 33.45 -3.81
N GLY A 141 16.76 32.46 -3.71
CA GLY A 141 18.18 32.71 -3.51
C GLY A 141 18.75 33.44 -4.72
N SER A 142 19.26 34.64 -4.48
CA SER A 142 20.00 35.46 -5.43
C SER A 142 21.45 35.02 -5.53
N HIS A 143 21.91 34.74 -6.76
CA HIS A 143 23.26 35.11 -7.20
C HIS A 143 23.21 35.55 -8.68
N ASP A 144 23.34 36.87 -8.83
CA ASP A 144 23.94 37.67 -9.90
C ASP A 144 23.69 37.30 -11.37
N GLY A 145 22.82 38.11 -11.98
CA GLY A 145 22.69 38.30 -13.43
C GLY A 145 21.57 39.30 -13.73
N GLN A 146 21.90 40.41 -14.38
CA GLN A 146 21.09 41.61 -14.58
C GLN A 146 19.64 41.40 -15.09
N SER A 147 18.81 42.35 -14.65
CA SER A 147 17.39 42.63 -14.89
C SER A 147 16.86 42.50 -16.32
N ASP A 148 15.61 42.02 -16.44
CA ASP A 148 14.53 42.85 -16.98
C ASP A 148 13.15 42.43 -16.40
N GLY A 149 12.32 43.44 -16.12
CA GLY A 149 11.18 43.36 -15.19
C GLY A 149 9.88 42.75 -15.74
N GLY A 150 9.04 42.28 -14.80
CA GLY A 150 7.64 41.90 -15.01
C GLY A 150 7.09 41.09 -13.84
N ASP A 151 6.10 41.63 -13.11
CA ASP A 151 5.36 40.96 -12.04
C ASP A 151 4.87 39.56 -12.46
N GLY A 152 5.46 38.50 -11.88
CA GLY A 152 5.29 37.13 -12.38
C GLY A 152 4.42 36.25 -11.49
N GLN A 153 3.15 36.08 -11.84
CA GLN A 153 2.41 34.86 -11.45
C GLN A 153 3.18 33.64 -12.00
N SER A 154 3.70 32.78 -11.11
CA SER A 154 4.39 31.54 -11.49
C SER A 154 3.47 30.65 -12.35
N SER A 155 3.93 30.28 -13.55
CA SER A 155 3.13 29.53 -14.54
C SER A 155 2.84 28.10 -14.06
N ARG A 156 1.81 27.44 -14.63
CA ARG A 156 1.50 26.02 -14.32
C ARG A 156 2.71 25.12 -14.56
N ILE A 157 3.50 25.43 -15.58
CA ILE A 157 4.74 24.72 -15.92
C ILE A 157 5.79 24.91 -14.83
N ASP A 158 6.00 26.14 -14.33
CA ASP A 158 6.95 26.37 -13.24
C ASP A 158 6.57 25.59 -11.97
N LYS A 159 5.27 25.42 -11.68
CA LYS A 159 4.80 24.59 -10.56
C LYS A 159 5.04 23.09 -10.77
N ILE A 160 4.90 22.61 -12.00
CA ILE A 160 5.17 21.20 -12.35
C ILE A 160 6.66 20.90 -12.18
N PHE A 161 7.52 21.67 -12.85
CA PHE A 161 8.96 21.38 -12.88
C PHE A 161 9.65 21.85 -11.60
N GLY A 162 9.51 23.12 -11.24
CA GLY A 162 10.15 23.68 -10.04
C GLY A 162 9.57 23.15 -8.73
N GLY A 163 8.29 22.77 -8.72
CA GLY A 163 7.60 22.24 -7.54
C GLY A 163 7.55 20.71 -7.52
N TRP A 164 6.56 20.14 -8.20
CA TRP A 164 6.23 18.72 -8.11
C TRP A 164 7.41 17.81 -8.49
N LEU A 165 8.05 18.06 -9.63
CA LEU A 165 9.12 17.21 -10.14
C LEU A 165 10.36 17.31 -9.25
N SER A 166 10.74 18.50 -8.81
CA SER A 166 11.84 18.70 -7.84
C SER A 166 11.61 17.90 -6.54
N VAL A 167 10.40 17.97 -5.97
CA VAL A 167 10.02 17.20 -4.77
C VAL A 167 10.10 15.71 -5.04
N ARG A 168 9.56 15.25 -6.18
CA ARG A 168 9.61 13.84 -6.58
C ARG A 168 11.05 13.32 -6.68
N ILE A 169 11.98 14.07 -7.27
CA ILE A 169 13.39 13.64 -7.34
C ILE A 169 14.04 13.58 -5.96
N ARG A 170 13.76 14.57 -5.10
CA ARG A 170 14.26 14.58 -3.73
C ARG A 170 13.77 13.38 -2.91
N ASP A 171 12.51 12.99 -3.08
CA ASP A 171 11.90 11.89 -2.33
C ASP A 171 12.23 10.51 -2.94
N HIS A 172 12.79 10.47 -4.16
CA HIS A 172 13.16 9.24 -4.89
C HIS A 172 14.59 9.25 -5.42
N LYS A 173 15.57 9.59 -4.57
CA LYS A 173 16.99 9.64 -4.94
C LYS A 173 17.53 8.31 -5.48
N GLU A 174 16.91 7.18 -5.10
CA GLU A 174 17.25 5.85 -5.61
C GLU A 174 17.09 5.71 -7.14
N LEU A 175 16.28 6.56 -7.78
CA LEU A 175 16.06 6.53 -9.22
C LEU A 175 17.20 7.18 -10.02
N VAL A 176 17.96 8.09 -9.40
CA VAL A 176 19.06 8.82 -10.05
C VAL A 176 20.13 7.87 -10.61
N PRO A 177 20.75 6.98 -9.81
CA PRO A 177 21.76 6.04 -10.33
C PRO A 177 21.19 4.98 -11.29
N ILE A 178 19.86 4.82 -11.35
CA ILE A 178 19.17 3.89 -12.26
C ILE A 178 18.94 4.54 -13.63
N ILE A 179 18.44 5.78 -13.63
CA ILE A 179 18.06 6.49 -14.84
C ILE A 179 19.29 7.03 -15.58
N LYS A 180 20.26 7.63 -14.86
CA LYS A 180 21.55 8.11 -15.40
C LYS A 180 21.44 8.89 -16.71
N THR A 181 20.47 9.80 -16.79
CA THR A 181 20.13 10.53 -18.02
C THR A 181 19.88 12.00 -17.71
N VAL A 182 20.38 12.91 -18.57
CA VAL A 182 20.00 14.33 -18.59
C VAL A 182 18.87 14.55 -19.59
N TYR A 183 17.71 15.01 -19.11
CA TYR A 183 16.54 15.34 -19.92
C TYR A 183 16.38 16.85 -20.06
N GLN A 184 16.21 17.33 -21.29
CA GLN A 184 15.80 18.70 -21.56
C GLN A 184 14.36 18.73 -22.05
N TRP A 185 13.55 19.63 -21.49
CA TRP A 185 12.15 19.84 -21.81
C TRP A 185 11.97 21.21 -22.45
N ASN A 186 11.61 21.21 -23.73
CA ASN A 186 11.25 22.41 -24.48
C ASN A 186 9.73 22.55 -24.46
N ILE A 187 9.22 23.45 -23.63
CA ILE A 187 7.79 23.71 -23.54
C ILE A 187 7.42 24.79 -24.54
N THR A 188 6.42 24.50 -25.38
CA THR A 188 6.01 25.38 -26.46
C THR A 188 4.61 25.94 -26.25
N LYS A 189 4.34 27.13 -26.80
CA LYS A 189 3.00 27.70 -26.91
C LYS A 189 2.87 28.32 -28.29
N SER A 190 1.84 27.92 -29.03
CA SER A 190 1.65 28.31 -30.43
C SER A 190 2.91 28.06 -31.29
N GLY A 191 3.58 26.92 -31.06
CA GLY A 191 4.76 26.48 -31.81
C GLY A 191 6.10 27.15 -31.42
N LYS A 192 6.09 28.15 -30.53
CA LYS A 192 7.32 28.80 -30.03
C LYS A 192 7.70 28.23 -28.67
N ILE A 193 8.99 27.99 -28.44
CA ILE A 193 9.49 27.60 -27.12
C ILE A 193 9.32 28.77 -26.17
N ILE A 194 8.52 28.60 -25.13
CA ILE A 194 8.27 29.60 -24.08
C ILE A 194 9.11 29.38 -22.83
N THR A 195 9.53 28.13 -22.58
CA THR A 195 10.45 27.83 -21.49
C THR A 195 11.18 26.52 -21.73
N VAL A 196 12.39 26.43 -21.19
CA VAL A 196 13.22 25.23 -21.20
C VAL A 196 13.46 24.82 -19.76
N TRP A 197 13.36 23.51 -19.48
CA TRP A 197 13.68 22.93 -18.18
C TRP A 197 14.62 21.75 -18.36
N THR A 198 15.52 21.56 -17.41
CA THR A 198 16.42 20.40 -17.35
C THR A 198 16.13 19.57 -16.11
N LEU A 199 16.03 18.27 -16.32
CA LEU A 199 16.05 17.23 -15.29
C LEU A 199 17.35 16.46 -15.47
N ASP A 200 18.31 16.71 -14.59
CA ASP A 200 19.58 15.99 -14.57
C ASP A 200 19.48 14.84 -13.58
N LEU A 201 19.46 13.60 -14.08
CA LEU A 201 19.53 12.39 -13.27
C LEU A 201 20.82 11.62 -13.52
N LYS A 202 21.83 12.27 -14.08
CA LYS A 202 23.12 11.67 -14.43
C LYS A 202 24.23 12.14 -13.50
N ASN A 203 24.15 13.40 -13.08
CA ASN A 203 25.16 14.06 -12.27
C ASN A 203 24.65 14.29 -10.84
N GLY A 204 25.48 13.99 -9.84
CA GLY A 204 25.16 14.22 -8.43
C GLY A 204 23.95 13.44 -7.92
N GLU A 205 23.15 14.06 -7.04
CA GLU A 205 21.95 13.47 -6.41
C GLU A 205 20.67 13.68 -7.22
N GLY A 206 20.78 14.13 -8.47
CA GLY A 206 19.65 14.51 -9.30
C GLY A 206 19.19 15.94 -9.05
N SER A 207 18.82 16.67 -10.11
CA SER A 207 18.35 18.06 -9.99
C SER A 207 17.35 18.43 -11.08
N VAL A 208 16.50 19.40 -10.79
CA VAL A 208 15.56 20.01 -11.73
C VAL A 208 15.78 21.52 -11.70
N TYR A 209 16.00 22.11 -12.87
CA TYR A 209 16.25 23.55 -12.99
C TYR A 209 15.76 24.11 -14.32
N LYS A 210 15.50 25.41 -14.34
CA LYS A 210 15.08 26.14 -15.53
C LYS A 210 16.30 26.44 -16.39
N GLY A 211 16.17 26.25 -17.70
CA GLY A 211 17.25 26.40 -18.68
C GLY A 211 17.72 25.08 -19.29
N SER A 212 18.62 25.21 -20.26
CA SER A 212 19.33 24.08 -20.89
C SER A 212 20.32 23.43 -19.91
N PRO A 213 20.81 22.21 -20.18
CA PRO A 213 21.76 21.54 -19.29
C PRO A 213 23.00 22.37 -18.99
N ASN A 214 23.36 22.47 -17.71
CA ASN A 214 24.53 23.21 -17.24
C ASN A 214 25.85 22.57 -17.70
N THR A 215 25.83 21.26 -17.98
CA THR A 215 26.99 20.49 -18.43
C THR A 215 26.63 19.62 -19.64
N GLY A 216 27.42 19.73 -20.71
CA GLY A 216 27.25 18.91 -21.90
C GLY A 216 25.94 19.16 -22.65
N LYS A 217 25.47 18.11 -23.36
CA LYS A 217 24.18 18.11 -24.07
C LYS A 217 23.21 17.20 -23.35
N ALA A 218 21.91 17.47 -23.47
CA ALA A 218 20.88 16.55 -23.01
C ALA A 218 21.03 15.21 -23.73
N ASP A 219 20.88 14.12 -22.98
CA ASP A 219 20.81 12.76 -23.54
C ASP A 219 19.46 12.56 -24.27
N CYS A 220 18.41 13.24 -23.80
CA CYS A 220 17.07 13.21 -24.37
C CYS A 220 16.42 14.60 -24.31
N THR A 221 15.97 15.11 -25.45
CA THR A 221 15.22 16.37 -25.54
C THR A 221 13.77 16.09 -25.87
N LEU A 222 12.86 16.48 -24.99
CA LEU A 222 11.42 16.38 -25.15
C LEU A 222 10.86 17.74 -25.54
N THR A 223 10.08 17.83 -26.60
CA THR A 223 9.39 19.06 -27.02
C THR A 223 7.89 18.82 -27.01
N ILE A 224 7.15 19.64 -26.26
CA ILE A 224 5.71 19.46 -26.04
C ILE A 224 5.03 20.83 -25.87
N ASP A 225 3.75 20.95 -26.23
CA ASP A 225 3.00 22.18 -25.95
C ASP A 225 2.61 22.29 -24.46
N GLU A 226 2.42 23.52 -23.98
CA GLU A 226 2.10 23.81 -22.58
C GLU A 226 0.86 23.06 -22.08
N GLU A 227 -0.21 22.99 -22.88
CA GLU A 227 -1.47 22.37 -22.47
C GLU A 227 -1.34 20.84 -22.41
N SER A 228 -0.74 20.22 -23.43
CA SER A 228 -0.46 18.78 -23.44
C SER A 228 0.53 18.39 -22.36
N ALA A 229 1.56 19.21 -22.09
CA ALA A 229 2.48 18.97 -20.98
C ALA A 229 1.71 18.89 -19.67
N VAL A 230 0.86 19.88 -19.40
CA VAL A 230 0.06 19.87 -18.18
C VAL A 230 -0.89 18.67 -18.13
N ASN A 231 -1.55 18.31 -19.22
CA ASN A 231 -2.42 17.14 -19.27
C ASN A 231 -1.67 15.83 -18.99
N VAL A 232 -0.44 15.69 -19.51
CA VAL A 232 0.42 14.52 -19.25
C VAL A 232 0.84 14.46 -17.78
N PHE A 233 1.30 15.57 -17.21
CA PHE A 233 1.75 15.61 -15.81
C PHE A 233 0.60 15.49 -14.79
N GLU A 234 -0.61 15.92 -15.16
CA GLU A 234 -1.83 15.73 -14.35
C GLU A 234 -2.52 14.38 -14.60
N GLY A 235 -1.97 13.51 -15.47
CA GLY A 235 -2.52 12.19 -15.79
C GLY A 235 -3.80 12.21 -16.65
N ARG A 236 -4.17 13.37 -17.21
CA ARG A 236 -5.31 13.55 -18.11
C ARG A 236 -5.02 13.07 -19.54
N GLU A 237 -3.74 12.91 -19.91
CA GLU A 237 -3.31 12.38 -21.20
C GLU A 237 -2.14 11.39 -21.02
N ASP A 238 -2.16 10.28 -21.76
CA ASP A 238 -1.07 9.31 -21.75
C ASP A 238 0.12 9.83 -22.57
N ALA A 239 1.32 9.81 -21.98
CA ALA A 239 2.53 10.33 -22.60
C ALA A 239 2.89 9.62 -23.92
N MET A 240 2.58 8.31 -24.04
CA MET A 240 2.86 7.55 -25.26
C MET A 240 1.86 7.88 -26.37
N LYS A 241 0.58 8.09 -26.04
CA LYS A 241 -0.40 8.64 -26.97
C LYS A 241 -0.03 10.05 -27.44
N ALA A 242 0.42 10.92 -26.54
CA ALA A 242 0.89 12.25 -26.90
C ALA A 242 2.08 12.19 -27.88
N PHE A 243 3.00 11.23 -27.69
CA PHE A 243 4.13 11.00 -28.59
C PHE A 243 3.68 10.48 -29.97
N MET A 244 2.87 9.43 -30.02
CA MET A 244 2.36 8.87 -31.29
C MET A 244 1.48 9.87 -32.05
N GLY A 245 0.75 10.73 -31.34
CA GLY A 245 -0.04 11.82 -31.90
C GLY A 245 0.77 13.05 -32.33
N GLY A 246 2.10 13.04 -32.16
CA GLY A 246 2.99 14.12 -32.58
C GLY A 246 2.98 15.38 -31.69
N LYS A 247 2.20 15.38 -30.60
CA LYS A 247 2.14 16.46 -29.61
C LYS A 247 3.39 16.50 -28.73
N LEU A 248 3.93 15.33 -28.41
CA LEU A 248 5.23 15.16 -27.77
C LEU A 248 6.23 14.71 -28.83
N LYS A 249 7.33 15.44 -28.99
CA LYS A 249 8.46 15.07 -29.87
C LYS A 249 9.66 14.73 -29.02
N ILE A 250 10.40 13.70 -29.41
CA ILE A 250 11.61 13.25 -28.72
C ILE A 250 12.78 13.32 -29.69
N ALA A 251 13.87 13.95 -29.28
CA ALA A 251 15.15 13.96 -29.97
C ALA A 251 16.26 13.42 -29.04
N GLY A 252 17.30 12.81 -29.61
CA GLY A 252 18.34 12.13 -28.84
C GLY A 252 17.97 10.68 -28.52
N ASN A 253 18.30 10.21 -27.31
CA ASN A 253 18.09 8.83 -26.90
C ASN A 253 16.61 8.56 -26.60
N ILE A 254 15.89 8.01 -27.58
CA ILE A 254 14.46 7.67 -27.45
C ILE A 254 14.21 6.63 -26.35
N LEU A 255 15.13 5.68 -26.12
CA LEU A 255 14.99 4.71 -25.00
C LEU A 255 15.07 5.41 -23.63
N ALA A 256 15.77 6.55 -23.53
CA ALA A 256 15.80 7.30 -22.30
C ALA A 256 14.42 7.92 -21.97
N ALA A 257 13.62 8.29 -22.97
CA ALA A 257 12.24 8.73 -22.74
C ALA A 257 11.34 7.61 -22.20
N GLN A 258 11.63 6.33 -22.49
CA GLN A 258 10.94 5.21 -21.86
C GLN A 258 11.31 5.09 -20.38
N LYS A 259 12.58 5.34 -20.01
CA LYS A 259 12.99 5.38 -18.60
C LYS A 259 12.30 6.50 -17.82
N LEU A 260 12.02 7.62 -18.47
CA LEU A 260 11.32 8.76 -17.87
C LEU A 260 9.90 8.40 -17.39
N GLN A 261 9.26 7.42 -18.04
CA GLN A 261 7.97 6.90 -17.59
C GLN A 261 7.98 6.35 -16.17
N GLN A 262 9.16 6.02 -15.63
CA GLN A 262 9.30 5.48 -14.28
C GLN A 262 9.19 6.56 -13.20
N LEU A 263 9.36 7.84 -13.55
CA LEU A 263 9.05 8.94 -12.63
C LEU A 263 7.54 9.04 -12.39
N TRP A 264 6.76 8.76 -13.44
CA TRP A 264 5.30 8.76 -13.44
C TRP A 264 4.68 7.42 -13.11
N ALA A 265 5.47 6.33 -13.12
CA ALA A 265 5.05 5.08 -12.54
C ALA A 265 4.77 5.39 -11.07
N GLU A 266 3.48 5.56 -10.76
CA GLU A 266 3.00 5.73 -9.42
C GLU A 266 3.64 4.64 -8.55
N GLU A 267 3.78 4.91 -7.25
CA GLU A 267 3.82 3.77 -6.34
C GLU A 267 2.65 2.89 -6.73
N ALA A 268 2.98 1.64 -7.09
CA ALA A 268 2.07 0.57 -7.42
C ALA A 268 0.73 0.82 -6.70
N PRO A 269 -0.39 0.95 -7.45
CA PRO A 269 -1.55 1.69 -6.97
C PRO A 269 -1.82 1.27 -5.54
N ARG A 270 -1.75 2.22 -4.58
CA ARG A 270 -2.33 2.01 -3.26
C ARG A 270 -3.84 2.01 -3.45
N GLY A 271 -4.33 0.96 -4.11
CA GLY A 271 -5.72 0.61 -4.12
C GLY A 271 -6.06 0.29 -2.67
N SER A 272 -6.53 1.29 -1.94
CA SER A 272 -7.77 1.05 -1.22
C SER A 272 -8.73 0.51 -2.27
N VAL A 273 -9.03 -0.78 -2.20
CA VAL A 273 -10.29 -1.27 -2.74
C VAL A 273 -11.34 -0.38 -2.08
N SER A 274 -11.96 0.52 -2.85
CA SER A 274 -13.12 1.25 -2.38
C SER A 274 -14.17 0.20 -2.05
N LEU A 275 -14.42 -0.01 -0.76
CA LEU A 275 -15.30 -1.04 -0.22
C LEU A 275 -16.79 -0.82 -0.59
N ASP A 276 -17.10 0.28 -1.27
CA ASP A 276 -18.47 0.71 -1.56
C ASP A 276 -18.90 0.51 -3.03
N GLN A 277 -18.06 -0.06 -3.89
CA GLN A 277 -18.45 -0.38 -5.26
C GLN A 277 -18.55 -1.89 -5.44
N GLN A 278 -19.78 -2.40 -5.29
CA GLN A 278 -20.15 -3.73 -5.79
C GLN A 278 -19.97 -3.78 -7.31
N PRO A 279 -19.18 -4.71 -7.87
CA PRO A 279 -19.26 -5.01 -9.29
C PRO A 279 -20.47 -5.92 -9.53
N GLU A 280 -21.45 -5.43 -10.30
CA GLU A 280 -22.43 -6.32 -10.93
C GLU A 280 -21.71 -7.23 -11.93
N LEU A 281 -21.47 -8.48 -11.53
CA LEU A 281 -20.90 -9.51 -12.39
C LEU A 281 -22.01 -10.22 -13.18
N GLN A 282 -21.91 -10.17 -14.51
CA GLN A 282 -22.72 -10.99 -15.43
C GLN A 282 -22.30 -12.47 -15.37
N PRO A 283 -23.25 -13.42 -15.52
CA PRO A 283 -22.98 -14.84 -15.33
C PRO A 283 -22.31 -15.48 -16.55
N ASN A 284 -21.13 -16.07 -16.36
CA ASN A 284 -20.61 -17.10 -17.24
C ASN A 284 -20.48 -18.41 -16.44
N HIS A 285 -21.10 -19.46 -16.97
CA HIS A 285 -21.18 -20.80 -16.39
C HIS A 285 -19.88 -21.58 -16.59
N VAL A 286 -19.27 -22.06 -15.51
CA VAL A 286 -18.30 -23.18 -15.53
C VAL A 286 -18.56 -24.06 -14.31
N SER A 287 -18.74 -25.36 -14.54
CA SER A 287 -18.98 -26.38 -13.51
C SER A 287 -17.67 -26.81 -12.87
N ILE A 288 -17.60 -26.80 -11.54
CA ILE A 288 -16.52 -27.42 -10.76
C ILE A 288 -17.17 -28.32 -9.71
N THR A 289 -16.83 -29.60 -9.74
CA THR A 289 -17.25 -30.62 -8.78
C THR A 289 -16.62 -30.38 -7.42
N SER A 290 -17.46 -30.37 -6.39
CA SER A 290 -17.09 -30.32 -4.97
C SER A 290 -16.29 -31.57 -4.59
N SER A 291 -14.99 -31.44 -4.37
CA SER A 291 -14.18 -32.47 -3.71
C SER A 291 -13.48 -31.86 -2.50
N ASN A 292 -13.95 -32.21 -1.30
CA ASN A 292 -13.38 -31.87 0.01
C ASN A 292 -12.03 -32.57 0.30
N ASN A 293 -11.18 -32.74 -0.72
CA ASN A 293 -9.82 -33.22 -0.54
C ASN A 293 -8.87 -32.16 -1.08
N LEU A 294 -8.18 -31.45 -0.17
CA LEU A 294 -7.01 -30.66 -0.50
C LEU A 294 -6.03 -31.58 -1.24
N ASP A 295 -5.81 -31.31 -2.53
CA ASP A 295 -4.76 -31.95 -3.33
C ASP A 295 -3.42 -31.72 -2.63
N ASP A 296 -2.63 -32.79 -2.45
CA ASP A 296 -1.33 -32.81 -1.75
C ASP A 296 -0.35 -31.77 -2.33
N SER A 297 -0.56 -31.35 -3.58
CA SER A 297 0.21 -30.30 -4.25
C SER A 297 -0.12 -28.86 -3.82
N SER A 298 -1.11 -28.64 -2.94
CA SER A 298 -1.43 -27.32 -2.35
C SER A 298 -0.71 -27.08 -1.02
N VAL A 299 -0.08 -28.10 -0.43
CA VAL A 299 0.61 -27.99 0.87
C VAL A 299 1.93 -27.23 0.68
N PRO A 300 2.28 -26.27 1.56
CA PRO A 300 3.55 -25.56 1.46
C PRO A 300 4.71 -26.54 1.68
N VAL A 301 5.68 -26.57 0.77
CA VAL A 301 6.79 -27.53 0.81
C VAL A 301 8.08 -26.85 1.26
N SER A 302 8.28 -25.59 0.87
CA SER A 302 9.50 -24.83 1.15
C SER A 302 9.40 -23.98 2.42
N GLY A 303 8.18 -23.69 2.89
CA GLY A 303 7.94 -22.74 3.99
C GLY A 303 8.10 -21.29 3.59
N LEU A 304 8.28 -21.04 2.29
CA LEU A 304 8.39 -19.70 1.72
C LEU A 304 7.01 -19.14 1.37
N LYS A 305 6.91 -17.82 1.31
CA LYS A 305 5.69 -17.09 0.98
C LYS A 305 5.25 -17.44 -0.44
N CYS A 306 6.18 -17.71 -1.35
CA CYS A 306 5.87 -18.10 -2.71
C CYS A 306 4.98 -19.35 -2.81
N ASP A 307 5.03 -20.29 -1.86
CA ASP A 307 4.22 -21.51 -1.91
C ASP A 307 2.73 -21.18 -1.93
N ILE A 308 2.31 -20.23 -1.08
CA ILE A 308 0.93 -19.75 -1.02
C ILE A 308 0.55 -18.98 -2.30
N VAL A 309 1.47 -18.16 -2.82
CA VAL A 309 1.24 -17.38 -4.05
C VAL A 309 1.05 -18.31 -5.26
N PHE A 310 1.83 -19.38 -5.37
CA PHE A 310 1.67 -20.36 -6.46
C PHE A 310 0.40 -21.19 -6.32
N THR A 311 -0.08 -21.43 -5.10
CA THR A 311 -1.43 -21.97 -4.86
C THR A 311 -2.51 -21.02 -5.39
N VAL A 312 -2.37 -19.71 -5.17
CA VAL A 312 -3.28 -18.71 -5.75
C VAL A 312 -3.23 -18.74 -7.29
N PHE A 313 -2.04 -18.89 -7.89
CA PHE A 313 -1.91 -19.07 -9.34
C PHE A 313 -2.65 -20.29 -9.86
N LYS A 314 -2.45 -21.44 -9.21
CA LYS A 314 -3.15 -22.68 -9.58
C LYS A 314 -4.66 -22.49 -9.54
N ASN A 315 -5.19 -21.86 -8.48
CA ASN A 315 -6.61 -21.56 -8.35
C ASN A 315 -7.11 -20.63 -9.47
N ARG A 316 -6.37 -19.56 -9.78
CA ARG A 316 -6.74 -18.63 -10.86
C ARG A 316 -6.69 -19.28 -12.23
N MET A 317 -5.72 -20.14 -12.51
CA MET A 317 -5.65 -20.84 -13.80
C MET A 317 -6.88 -21.73 -14.03
N HIS A 318 -7.35 -22.39 -12.98
CA HIS A 318 -8.56 -23.22 -13.03
C HIS A 318 -9.85 -22.38 -13.17
N GLU A 319 -9.96 -21.27 -12.44
CA GLU A 319 -11.12 -20.38 -12.48
C GLU A 319 -11.17 -19.53 -13.77
N GLU A 320 -10.03 -19.31 -14.41
CA GLU A 320 -9.87 -18.39 -15.56
C GLU A 320 -9.20 -19.07 -16.77
N PRO A 321 -9.82 -20.11 -17.35
CA PRO A 321 -9.23 -20.89 -18.44
C PRO A 321 -8.93 -20.06 -19.70
N ASP A 322 -9.65 -18.95 -19.90
CA ASP A 322 -9.36 -18.01 -20.99
C ASP A 322 -7.99 -17.33 -20.86
N LEU A 323 -7.53 -17.07 -19.64
CA LEU A 323 -6.20 -16.50 -19.42
C LEU A 323 -5.11 -17.50 -19.77
N VAL A 324 -5.30 -18.78 -19.39
CA VAL A 324 -4.39 -19.87 -19.76
C VAL A 324 -4.30 -19.98 -21.28
N ARG A 325 -5.44 -19.99 -21.98
CA ARG A 325 -5.50 -20.03 -23.46
C ARG A 325 -4.80 -18.84 -24.12
N ARG A 326 -4.93 -17.63 -23.55
CA ARG A 326 -4.31 -16.40 -24.07
C ARG A 326 -2.80 -16.33 -23.81
N LEU A 327 -2.28 -17.08 -22.84
CA LEU A 327 -0.89 -17.03 -22.39
C LEU A 327 -0.21 -18.40 -22.51
N LYS A 328 -0.08 -18.93 -23.73
CA LYS A 328 0.64 -20.20 -24.02
C LYS A 328 2.16 -20.08 -23.83
N VAL A 329 2.58 -20.05 -22.57
CA VAL A 329 3.96 -19.77 -22.15
C VAL A 329 4.35 -20.70 -21.00
N VAL A 330 5.63 -21.08 -20.95
CA VAL A 330 6.25 -21.73 -19.79
C VAL A 330 7.12 -20.71 -19.06
N PHE A 331 6.68 -20.30 -17.86
CA PHE A 331 7.47 -19.47 -16.95
C PHE A 331 8.16 -20.35 -15.91
N GLN A 332 9.46 -20.12 -15.69
CA GLN A 332 10.18 -20.64 -14.54
C GLN A 332 10.47 -19.49 -13.57
N PHE A 333 10.15 -19.67 -12.29
CA PHE A 333 10.42 -18.72 -11.21
C PHE A 333 11.47 -19.32 -10.27
N ASN A 334 12.63 -18.69 -10.21
CA ASN A 334 13.67 -18.99 -9.23
C ASN A 334 13.48 -18.06 -8.04
N ILE A 335 13.05 -18.60 -6.91
CA ILE A 335 12.81 -17.81 -5.70
C ILE A 335 14.05 -17.86 -4.83
N THR A 336 14.53 -16.69 -4.42
CA THR A 336 15.72 -16.53 -3.59
C THR A 336 15.38 -16.05 -2.18
N VAL A 337 16.20 -16.42 -1.21
CA VAL A 337 16.23 -15.83 0.14
C VAL A 337 17.68 -15.48 0.42
N ASP A 338 17.94 -14.25 0.86
CA ASP A 338 19.29 -13.71 1.06
C ASP A 338 20.20 -13.89 -0.17
N GLY A 339 19.62 -13.72 -1.37
CA GLY A 339 20.31 -13.87 -2.65
C GLY A 339 20.62 -15.31 -3.07
N GLN A 340 20.35 -16.31 -2.24
CA GLN A 340 20.52 -17.72 -2.57
C GLN A 340 19.21 -18.30 -3.10
N GLN A 341 19.26 -19.00 -4.24
CA GLN A 341 18.09 -19.70 -4.77
C GLN A 341 17.68 -20.84 -3.83
N ARG A 342 16.46 -20.76 -3.31
CA ARG A 342 15.90 -21.73 -2.36
C ARG A 342 14.95 -22.71 -3.04
N THR A 343 14.14 -22.21 -3.97
CA THR A 343 13.18 -23.04 -4.70
C THR A 343 13.00 -22.56 -6.13
N THR A 344 12.46 -23.45 -6.94
CA THR A 344 12.08 -23.18 -8.33
C THR A 344 10.64 -23.61 -8.51
N TRP A 345 9.84 -22.77 -9.16
CA TRP A 345 8.47 -23.07 -9.54
C TRP A 345 8.30 -22.91 -11.04
N THR A 346 7.42 -23.72 -11.64
CA THR A 346 7.08 -23.62 -13.05
C THR A 346 5.59 -23.38 -13.20
N CYS A 347 5.22 -22.39 -14.03
CA CYS A 347 3.87 -22.19 -14.53
C CYS A 347 3.87 -22.54 -16.02
N ASP A 348 3.24 -23.65 -16.38
CA ASP A 348 3.18 -24.19 -17.73
C ASP A 348 1.78 -24.07 -18.31
N ASN A 349 1.57 -23.05 -19.14
CA ASN A 349 0.31 -22.82 -19.84
C ASN A 349 0.37 -23.30 -21.30
N LYS A 350 1.42 -24.04 -21.66
CA LYS A 350 1.75 -24.37 -23.06
C LYS A 350 1.58 -25.86 -23.33
N SER A 351 1.99 -26.71 -22.40
CA SER A 351 1.99 -28.16 -22.56
C SER A 351 0.60 -28.79 -22.46
N ARG A 352 -0.34 -28.17 -21.74
CA ARG A 352 -1.71 -28.68 -21.55
C ARG A 352 -2.76 -27.57 -21.67
N PRO A 353 -3.99 -27.87 -22.13
CA PRO A 353 -5.05 -26.87 -22.29
C PRO A 353 -5.46 -26.18 -20.98
N GLU A 354 -5.52 -26.93 -19.88
CA GLU A 354 -5.83 -26.41 -18.54
C GLU A 354 -4.64 -25.71 -17.86
N GLY A 355 -3.44 -25.86 -18.41
CA GLY A 355 -2.19 -25.42 -17.80
C GLY A 355 -1.80 -26.24 -16.55
N ASP A 356 -0.66 -25.89 -15.94
CA ASP A 356 -0.17 -26.50 -14.70
C ASP A 356 0.73 -25.53 -13.92
N VAL A 357 0.74 -25.66 -12.59
CA VAL A 357 1.68 -24.97 -11.70
C VAL A 357 2.30 -26.02 -10.79
N TYR A 358 3.63 -26.12 -10.81
CA TYR A 358 4.33 -27.16 -10.05
C TYR A 358 5.71 -26.73 -9.59
N LEU A 359 6.17 -27.37 -8.51
CA LEU A 359 7.51 -27.23 -7.98
C LEU A 359 8.53 -27.86 -8.93
N GLY A 360 9.68 -27.22 -9.08
CA GLY A 360 10.80 -27.64 -9.91
C GLY A 360 10.90 -26.94 -11.26
N THR A 361 11.87 -27.37 -12.05
CA THR A 361 12.10 -26.90 -13.42
C THR A 361 11.06 -27.46 -14.39
N PRO A 362 10.88 -26.85 -15.58
CA PRO A 362 9.94 -27.36 -16.56
C PRO A 362 10.15 -28.84 -16.89
N LYS A 363 9.06 -29.63 -16.83
CA LYS A 363 9.08 -31.06 -17.16
C LYS A 363 9.37 -31.31 -18.64
N ASN A 364 8.95 -30.38 -19.50
CA ASN A 364 9.09 -30.48 -20.96
C ASN A 364 9.85 -29.27 -21.50
N GLY A 365 11.04 -29.51 -22.05
CA GLY A 365 11.83 -28.48 -22.74
C GLY A 365 12.38 -27.38 -21.82
N LYS A 366 12.69 -26.22 -22.42
CA LYS A 366 13.23 -25.05 -21.71
C LYS A 366 12.09 -24.05 -21.43
N PRO A 367 12.17 -23.28 -20.33
CA PRO A 367 11.22 -22.20 -20.10
C PRO A 367 11.33 -21.13 -21.19
N ASP A 368 10.20 -20.55 -21.59
CA ASP A 368 10.17 -19.40 -22.51
C ASP A 368 10.67 -18.12 -21.81
N CYS A 369 10.46 -18.04 -20.48
CA CYS A 369 10.92 -16.95 -19.63
C CYS A 369 11.30 -17.48 -18.24
N THR A 370 12.49 -17.11 -17.76
CA THR A 370 12.94 -17.38 -16.39
C THR A 370 12.97 -16.09 -15.60
N VAL A 371 12.25 -16.04 -14.49
CA VAL A 371 12.20 -14.96 -13.52
C VAL A 371 13.03 -15.36 -12.31
N THR A 372 13.85 -14.46 -11.77
CA THR A 372 14.55 -14.67 -10.50
C THR A 372 14.28 -13.49 -9.59
N VAL A 373 13.81 -13.76 -8.38
CA VAL A 373 13.31 -12.73 -7.46
C VAL A 373 13.37 -13.24 -6.02
N GLU A 374 13.53 -12.32 -5.07
CA GLU A 374 13.49 -12.62 -3.64
C GLU A 374 12.05 -12.88 -3.18
N ASP A 375 11.85 -13.77 -2.19
CA ASP A 375 10.52 -14.24 -1.75
C ASP A 375 9.57 -13.11 -1.30
N ASP A 376 10.05 -12.15 -0.50
CA ASP A 376 9.28 -10.97 -0.10
C ASP A 376 8.98 -10.04 -1.29
N ASP A 377 9.97 -9.81 -2.15
CA ASP A 377 9.79 -8.98 -3.33
C ASP A 377 8.81 -9.65 -4.31
N PHE A 378 8.79 -10.99 -4.41
CA PHE A 378 7.80 -11.74 -5.18
C PHE A 378 6.40 -11.49 -4.65
N LEU A 379 6.17 -11.66 -3.34
CA LEU A 379 4.87 -11.36 -2.73
C LEU A 379 4.44 -9.90 -3.02
N LYS A 380 5.35 -8.92 -2.86
CA LYS A 380 5.08 -7.51 -3.13
C LYS A 380 4.74 -7.24 -4.59
N LEU A 381 5.41 -7.89 -5.55
CA LEU A 381 5.05 -7.81 -6.97
C LEU A 381 3.64 -8.33 -7.20
N MET A 382 3.34 -9.47 -6.59
CA MET A 382 2.07 -10.15 -6.81
C MET A 382 0.87 -9.43 -6.24
N VAL A 383 1.05 -8.65 -5.18
CA VAL A 383 -0.03 -7.85 -4.58
C VAL A 383 -0.04 -6.41 -5.09
N GLY A 384 0.83 -6.09 -6.05
CA GLY A 384 0.94 -4.74 -6.61
C GLY A 384 1.45 -3.72 -5.59
N LYS A 385 2.29 -4.11 -4.64
CA LYS A 385 3.05 -3.21 -3.75
C LYS A 385 4.46 -2.90 -4.29
N LEU A 386 4.95 -3.71 -5.24
CA LEU A 386 6.19 -3.46 -5.96
C LEU A 386 5.90 -3.47 -7.47
N ASN A 387 6.34 -2.43 -8.17
CA ASN A 387 6.20 -2.35 -9.62
C ASN A 387 7.26 -3.26 -10.32
N PRO A 388 6.87 -4.15 -11.26
CA PRO A 388 7.80 -5.08 -11.91
C PRO A 388 8.91 -4.42 -12.74
N GLN A 389 8.60 -3.33 -13.45
CA GLN A 389 9.58 -2.60 -14.24
C GLN A 389 10.64 -1.98 -13.32
N ARG A 390 10.21 -1.39 -12.20
CA ARG A 390 11.09 -0.84 -11.16
C ARG A 390 11.94 -1.92 -10.53
N ALA A 391 11.34 -3.05 -10.13
CA ALA A 391 12.06 -4.18 -9.56
C ALA A 391 13.14 -4.72 -10.53
N PHE A 392 12.84 -4.75 -11.83
CA PHE A 392 13.78 -5.20 -12.85
C PHE A 392 15.03 -4.33 -12.90
N MET A 393 14.86 -3.01 -12.95
CA MET A 393 16.01 -2.11 -13.03
C MET A 393 16.81 -2.00 -11.74
N MET A 394 16.16 -2.13 -10.58
CA MET A 394 16.84 -2.20 -9.29
C MET A 394 17.63 -3.52 -9.12
N GLY A 395 17.52 -4.46 -10.07
CA GLY A 395 18.15 -5.77 -9.99
C GLY A 395 17.48 -6.76 -9.04
N LYS A 396 16.35 -6.37 -8.42
CA LYS A 396 15.51 -7.20 -7.55
C LYS A 396 14.75 -8.27 -8.33
N LEU A 397 14.41 -7.98 -9.58
CA LEU A 397 13.78 -8.91 -10.52
C LEU A 397 14.73 -9.15 -11.69
N LYS A 398 15.22 -10.37 -11.87
CA LYS A 398 16.06 -10.72 -13.02
C LYS A 398 15.25 -11.55 -13.99
N ILE A 399 15.42 -11.30 -15.28
CA ILE A 399 14.65 -11.98 -16.33
C ILE A 399 15.63 -12.53 -17.37
N LYS A 400 15.47 -13.80 -17.74
CA LYS A 400 16.14 -14.44 -18.87
C LYS A 400 15.07 -14.98 -19.84
N GLY A 401 15.38 -15.02 -21.13
CA GLY A 401 14.43 -15.41 -22.17
C GLY A 401 13.60 -14.22 -22.67
N ASN A 402 12.35 -14.46 -23.08
CA ASN A 402 11.53 -13.42 -23.71
C ASN A 402 10.88 -12.49 -22.67
N ILE A 403 11.50 -11.32 -22.47
CA ILE A 403 11.07 -10.29 -21.51
C ILE A 403 9.65 -9.77 -21.80
N MET A 404 9.22 -9.72 -23.08
CA MET A 404 7.87 -9.24 -23.42
C MET A 404 6.77 -10.15 -22.88
N LEU A 405 7.06 -11.44 -22.63
CA LEU A 405 6.10 -12.34 -22.02
C LEU A 405 5.81 -11.97 -20.57
N LEU A 406 6.78 -11.43 -19.84
CA LEU A 406 6.56 -10.96 -18.47
C LEU A 406 5.68 -9.70 -18.45
N GLN A 407 5.84 -8.80 -19.43
CA GLN A 407 4.94 -7.65 -19.58
C GLN A 407 3.51 -8.11 -19.84
N LYS A 408 3.33 -9.11 -20.72
CA LYS A 408 2.02 -9.71 -20.97
C LYS A 408 1.42 -10.37 -19.71
N LEU A 409 2.22 -11.11 -18.95
CA LEU A 409 1.80 -11.68 -17.66
C LEU A 409 1.35 -10.58 -16.70
N ASN A 410 2.13 -9.51 -16.57
CA ASN A 410 1.80 -8.39 -15.69
C ASN A 410 0.49 -7.69 -16.09
N SER A 411 0.25 -7.46 -17.39
CA SER A 411 -1.01 -6.85 -17.83
C SER A 411 -2.21 -7.73 -17.51
N LEU A 412 -2.13 -9.05 -17.76
CA LEU A 412 -3.21 -9.98 -17.43
C LEU A 412 -3.46 -10.07 -15.92
N TRP A 413 -2.38 -10.03 -15.14
CA TRP A 413 -2.47 -10.04 -13.69
C TRP A 413 -3.13 -8.77 -13.13
N LEU A 414 -2.77 -7.60 -13.68
CA LEU A 414 -3.40 -6.34 -13.30
C LEU A 414 -4.89 -6.31 -13.68
N ASP A 415 -5.27 -6.89 -14.83
CA ASP A 415 -6.67 -7.03 -15.23
C ASP A 415 -7.46 -7.91 -14.23
N LEU A 416 -6.87 -9.01 -13.76
CA LEU A 416 -7.45 -9.86 -12.71
C LEU A 416 -7.66 -9.10 -11.40
N GLN A 417 -6.66 -8.32 -10.97
CA GLN A 417 -6.76 -7.51 -9.76
C GLN A 417 -7.85 -6.44 -9.88
N LYS A 418 -7.89 -5.71 -11.01
CA LYS A 418 -8.92 -4.70 -11.30
C LYS A 418 -10.32 -5.29 -11.36
N ALA A 419 -10.45 -6.52 -11.86
CA ALA A 419 -11.72 -7.24 -11.89
C ALA A 419 -12.11 -7.84 -10.53
N GLY A 420 -11.30 -7.67 -9.47
CA GLY A 420 -11.57 -8.22 -8.15
C GLY A 420 -11.52 -9.76 -8.09
N LYS A 421 -10.79 -10.39 -9.02
CA LYS A 421 -10.75 -11.86 -9.17
C LYS A 421 -9.72 -12.57 -8.28
N ALA A 422 -8.85 -11.82 -7.62
CA ALA A 422 -7.95 -12.32 -6.58
C ALA A 422 -8.06 -11.48 -5.30
N PRO A 423 -9.28 -11.37 -4.72
CA PRO A 423 -9.54 -10.41 -3.66
C PRO A 423 -8.90 -10.84 -2.32
N GLU A 424 -8.43 -12.08 -2.19
CA GLU A 424 -7.72 -12.60 -1.01
C GLU A 424 -6.29 -12.05 -0.84
N LEU A 425 -5.63 -11.67 -1.94
CA LEU A 425 -4.21 -11.35 -1.92
C LEU A 425 -3.84 -10.15 -1.03
N PRO A 426 -4.56 -9.01 -1.07
CA PRO A 426 -4.29 -7.91 -0.15
C PRO A 426 -4.35 -8.31 1.32
N PHE A 427 -5.23 -9.26 1.66
CA PHE A 427 -5.44 -9.73 3.02
C PHE A 427 -4.39 -10.74 3.47
N LEU A 428 -4.01 -11.65 2.59
CA LEU A 428 -2.90 -12.59 2.83
C LEU A 428 -1.56 -11.86 2.97
N THR A 429 -1.40 -10.71 2.33
CA THR A 429 -0.13 -9.96 2.35
C THR A 429 0.30 -9.59 3.77
N ASP A 430 -0.59 -9.01 4.57
CA ASP A 430 -0.22 -8.56 5.92
C ASP A 430 0.12 -9.77 6.82
N MET A 431 -0.71 -10.80 6.74
CA MET A 431 -0.51 -12.06 7.45
C MET A 431 0.83 -12.70 7.10
N MET A 432 1.13 -12.85 5.80
CA MET A 432 2.35 -13.51 5.32
C MET A 432 3.61 -12.67 5.50
N LEU A 433 3.50 -11.34 5.59
CA LEU A 433 4.65 -10.49 5.93
C LEU A 433 5.03 -10.61 7.41
N LYS A 434 4.05 -10.84 8.30
CA LYS A 434 4.26 -10.95 9.75
C LYS A 434 4.56 -12.38 10.22
N THR A 435 4.16 -13.37 9.43
CA THR A 435 4.13 -14.78 9.86
C THR A 435 4.88 -15.68 8.89
N ALA A 436 5.78 -16.52 9.40
CA ALA A 436 6.43 -17.56 8.61
C ALA A 436 5.47 -18.70 8.29
N VAL A 437 5.52 -19.27 7.09
CA VAL A 437 4.72 -20.43 6.68
C VAL A 437 5.39 -21.70 7.19
N ILE A 438 4.62 -22.63 7.76
CA ILE A 438 5.14 -23.90 8.27
C ILE A 438 5.08 -24.97 7.16
N PRO A 439 6.22 -25.52 6.69
CA PRO A 439 6.21 -26.57 5.67
C PRO A 439 5.47 -27.83 6.11
N GLY A 440 4.78 -28.48 5.17
CA GLY A 440 4.17 -29.80 5.34
C GLY A 440 2.88 -29.82 6.15
N LEU A 441 2.29 -28.66 6.44
CA LEU A 441 1.01 -28.52 7.10
C LEU A 441 -0.09 -28.10 6.10
N LYS A 442 -1.16 -28.89 6.00
CA LYS A 442 -2.32 -28.58 5.13
C LYS A 442 -3.07 -27.35 5.63
N SER A 443 -3.08 -27.14 6.95
CA SER A 443 -3.72 -26.01 7.62
C SER A 443 -3.19 -24.66 7.15
N GLU A 444 -1.92 -24.56 6.77
CA GLU A 444 -1.32 -23.32 6.28
C GLU A 444 -1.92 -22.90 4.93
N SER A 445 -2.33 -23.86 4.10
CA SER A 445 -3.03 -23.60 2.84
C SER A 445 -4.52 -23.35 3.04
N MET A 446 -5.13 -23.96 4.06
CA MET A 446 -6.54 -23.71 4.38
C MET A 446 -6.83 -22.27 4.78
N ILE A 447 -5.85 -21.55 5.29
CA ILE A 447 -6.01 -20.13 5.60
C ILE A 447 -6.26 -19.33 4.33
N VAL A 448 -5.63 -19.69 3.21
CA VAL A 448 -5.89 -19.09 1.90
C VAL A 448 -7.35 -19.28 1.52
N GLU A 449 -7.86 -20.51 1.65
CA GLU A 449 -9.25 -20.84 1.33
C GLU A 449 -10.25 -20.12 2.25
N LEU A 450 -9.94 -20.04 3.55
CA LEU A 450 -10.78 -19.38 4.53
C LEU A 450 -10.81 -17.86 4.31
N VAL A 451 -9.66 -17.24 4.05
CA VAL A 451 -9.58 -15.82 3.65
C VAL A 451 -10.36 -15.60 2.36
N GLN A 452 -10.14 -16.42 1.32
CA GLN A 452 -10.91 -16.34 0.07
C GLN A 452 -12.42 -16.42 0.32
N ARG A 453 -12.87 -17.35 1.16
CA ARG A 453 -14.28 -17.53 1.49
C ARG A 453 -14.85 -16.32 2.22
N MET A 454 -14.14 -15.79 3.21
CA MET A 454 -14.55 -14.59 3.95
C MET A 454 -14.68 -13.36 3.04
N VAL A 455 -13.73 -13.21 2.11
CA VAL A 455 -13.72 -12.11 1.16
C VAL A 455 -14.86 -12.23 0.14
N ARG A 456 -15.17 -13.45 -0.31
CA ARG A 456 -16.28 -13.71 -1.24
C ARG A 456 -17.65 -13.68 -0.58
N LEU A 457 -17.73 -13.97 0.71
CA LEU A 457 -18.97 -14.08 1.49
C LEU A 457 -18.87 -13.26 2.78
N PRO A 458 -18.79 -11.92 2.70
CA PRO A 458 -18.57 -11.06 3.85
C PRO A 458 -19.64 -11.21 4.95
N GLN A 459 -20.87 -11.58 4.58
CA GLN A 459 -21.96 -11.86 5.51
C GLN A 459 -21.64 -12.99 6.50
N LEU A 460 -20.77 -13.95 6.13
CA LEU A 460 -20.36 -15.01 7.05
C LEU A 460 -19.58 -14.45 8.23
N CYS A 461 -18.79 -13.39 8.03
CA CYS A 461 -18.05 -12.75 9.11
C CYS A 461 -19.02 -12.17 10.15
N THR A 462 -20.10 -11.51 9.68
CA THR A 462 -21.15 -10.96 10.56
C THR A 462 -21.97 -12.04 11.25
N GLN A 463 -22.22 -13.17 10.59
CA GLN A 463 -22.95 -14.30 11.19
C GLN A 463 -22.13 -15.00 12.28
N VAL A 464 -20.81 -15.11 12.10
CA VAL A 464 -19.92 -15.70 13.10
C VAL A 464 -19.68 -14.72 14.24
N SER A 465 -19.21 -13.50 13.98
CA SER A 465 -19.00 -12.41 14.96
C SER A 465 -18.39 -12.87 16.29
N THR A 466 -17.33 -13.68 16.24
CA THR A 466 -16.73 -14.38 17.38
C THR A 466 -15.19 -14.36 17.28
N LEU A 467 -14.49 -14.35 18.41
CA LEU A 467 -13.03 -14.51 18.49
C LEU A 467 -12.66 -15.98 18.74
N ILE A 468 -12.00 -16.59 17.75
CA ILE A 468 -11.77 -18.03 17.70
C ILE A 468 -10.28 -18.34 17.68
N GLY A 469 -9.84 -19.22 18.57
CA GLY A 469 -8.53 -19.86 18.49
C GLY A 469 -8.60 -21.17 17.71
N PHE A 470 -7.59 -21.45 16.89
CA PHE A 470 -7.37 -22.73 16.24
C PHE A 470 -6.05 -23.30 16.73
N ASN A 471 -6.10 -24.50 17.30
CA ASN A 471 -4.94 -25.28 17.69
C ASN A 471 -4.82 -26.46 16.73
N ILE A 472 -3.92 -26.36 15.77
CA ILE A 472 -3.70 -27.42 14.79
C ILE A 472 -2.77 -28.47 15.40
N THR A 473 -3.18 -29.73 15.31
CA THR A 473 -2.41 -30.88 15.77
C THR A 473 -1.98 -31.78 14.63
N LYS A 474 -0.83 -32.44 14.79
CA LYS A 474 -0.40 -33.55 13.94
C LYS A 474 0.22 -34.60 14.85
N ASP A 475 -0.18 -35.86 14.71
CA ASP A 475 0.22 -36.94 15.61
C ASP A 475 -0.05 -36.59 17.08
N ASN A 476 -1.22 -35.99 17.36
CA ASN A 476 -1.67 -35.51 18.67
C ASN A 476 -0.78 -34.43 19.33
N LYS A 477 0.13 -33.80 18.59
CA LYS A 477 0.95 -32.68 19.07
C LYS A 477 0.52 -31.39 18.41
N SER A 478 0.44 -30.31 19.19
CA SER A 478 0.21 -28.96 18.65
C SER A 478 1.38 -28.58 17.74
N VAL A 479 1.07 -28.29 16.47
CA VAL A 479 2.06 -27.94 15.43
C VAL A 479 1.88 -26.54 14.89
N SER A 480 0.67 -25.97 14.99
CA SER A 480 0.37 -24.62 14.53
C SER A 480 -0.80 -24.04 15.32
N LYS A 481 -0.80 -22.72 15.52
CA LYS A 481 -1.83 -22.02 16.29
C LYS A 481 -2.23 -20.74 15.56
N TRP A 482 -3.52 -20.47 15.50
CA TRP A 482 -4.08 -19.32 14.82
C TRP A 482 -5.19 -18.66 15.62
N THR A 483 -5.28 -17.35 15.50
CA THR A 483 -6.35 -16.52 16.04
C THR A 483 -7.11 -15.94 14.86
N LEU A 484 -8.44 -16.06 14.88
CA LEU A 484 -9.34 -15.44 13.93
C LEU A 484 -10.37 -14.61 14.69
N ASP A 485 -10.28 -13.31 14.55
CA ASP A 485 -11.13 -12.36 15.26
C ASP A 485 -12.27 -11.81 14.38
N PHE A 486 -13.40 -12.51 14.32
CA PHE A 486 -14.55 -12.06 13.53
C PHE A 486 -15.36 -10.93 14.20
N THR A 487 -14.98 -10.49 15.41
CA THR A 487 -15.67 -9.38 16.10
C THR A 487 -15.28 -8.01 15.54
N LYS A 488 -14.11 -7.93 14.90
CA LYS A 488 -13.63 -6.71 14.26
C LYS A 488 -14.40 -6.48 12.96
N ASN A 489 -15.13 -5.38 12.88
CA ASN A 489 -16.01 -5.01 11.75
C ASN A 489 -15.27 -4.59 10.46
N LYS A 490 -14.00 -5.00 10.30
CA LYS A 490 -13.22 -4.83 9.08
C LYS A 490 -13.14 -6.22 8.46
N LEU A 491 -13.46 -6.34 7.17
CA LEU A 491 -13.64 -7.58 6.38
C LEU A 491 -12.56 -8.68 6.54
N THR A 492 -11.47 -8.40 7.23
CA THR A 492 -10.55 -9.39 7.81
C THR A 492 -10.68 -9.39 9.32
N GLY A 493 -11.35 -10.43 9.82
CA GLY A 493 -11.01 -10.88 11.16
C GLY A 493 -9.51 -11.11 11.22
N VAL A 494 -8.87 -10.59 12.26
CA VAL A 494 -7.42 -10.49 12.36
C VAL A 494 -6.85 -11.91 12.42
N PHE A 495 -6.32 -12.40 11.28
CA PHE A 495 -5.60 -13.67 11.20
C PHE A 495 -4.21 -13.47 11.81
N GLU A 496 -4.03 -13.98 13.02
CA GLU A 496 -2.77 -13.86 13.74
C GLU A 496 -2.23 -15.23 14.13
N ARG A 497 -0.90 -15.36 14.13
CA ARG A 497 -0.24 -16.55 14.64
C ARG A 497 -0.35 -16.57 16.16
N GLY A 498 -0.70 -17.74 16.70
CA GLY A 498 -0.86 -17.95 18.14
C GLY A 498 -2.32 -18.11 18.54
N LEU A 499 -2.55 -18.46 19.80
CA LEU A 499 -3.87 -18.47 20.42
C LEU A 499 -4.10 -17.13 21.11
N PRO A 500 -5.33 -16.61 21.13
CA PRO A 500 -5.61 -15.35 21.79
C PRO A 500 -5.61 -15.54 23.31
N GLU A 501 -5.26 -14.48 24.06
CA GLU A 501 -5.30 -14.51 25.54
C GLU A 501 -6.71 -14.77 26.07
N LYS A 502 -7.73 -14.30 25.34
CA LYS A 502 -9.15 -14.58 25.58
C LYS A 502 -9.77 -15.01 24.25
N SER A 503 -10.54 -16.09 24.26
CA SER A 503 -11.35 -16.51 23.11
C SER A 503 -12.73 -16.94 23.58
N ASP A 504 -13.69 -16.84 22.68
CA ASP A 504 -15.01 -17.42 22.88
C ASP A 504 -14.95 -18.96 22.74
N CYS A 505 -14.06 -19.45 21.87
CA CYS A 505 -13.73 -20.87 21.79
C CYS A 505 -12.33 -21.14 21.19
N ILE A 506 -11.75 -22.30 21.54
CA ILE A 506 -10.57 -22.89 20.90
C ILE A 506 -10.96 -24.19 20.22
N LEU A 507 -10.74 -24.27 18.91
CA LEU A 507 -10.89 -25.48 18.11
C LEU A 507 -9.56 -26.20 17.99
N THR A 508 -9.46 -27.42 18.51
CA THR A 508 -8.33 -28.30 18.25
C THR A 508 -8.64 -29.22 17.07
N ILE A 509 -7.84 -29.13 16.02
CA ILE A 509 -8.09 -29.75 14.71
C ILE A 509 -6.85 -30.53 14.26
N ASP A 510 -7.03 -31.75 13.76
CA ASP A 510 -5.93 -32.49 13.14
C ASP A 510 -5.63 -31.94 11.74
N ASP A 511 -4.35 -31.74 11.42
CA ASP A 511 -3.90 -31.19 10.14
C ASP A 511 -4.29 -32.05 8.93
N ASN A 512 -4.71 -33.30 9.11
CA ASN A 512 -5.24 -34.13 8.03
C ASN A 512 -6.77 -34.22 8.00
N ASP A 513 -7.47 -33.67 9.00
CA ASP A 513 -8.92 -33.78 9.13
C ASP A 513 -9.55 -32.49 9.66
N PHE A 514 -9.98 -31.63 8.73
CA PHE A 514 -10.65 -30.38 9.02
C PHE A 514 -12.18 -30.47 9.00
N CYS A 515 -12.72 -31.70 8.98
CA CYS A 515 -14.15 -31.91 8.89
C CYS A 515 -14.81 -31.78 10.28
N ILE A 516 -15.52 -30.67 10.52
CA ILE A 516 -16.24 -30.45 11.80
C ILE A 516 -17.25 -31.57 12.09
N SER A 517 -17.88 -32.14 11.06
CA SER A 517 -18.85 -33.24 11.22
C SER A 517 -18.22 -34.61 11.49
N SER A 518 -16.90 -34.79 11.39
CA SER A 518 -16.25 -36.07 11.69
C SER A 518 -16.19 -36.38 13.20
N GLY A 519 -16.53 -35.40 14.05
CA GLY A 519 -16.50 -35.53 15.51
C GLY A 519 -15.10 -35.53 16.13
N ARG A 520 -14.05 -35.29 15.31
CA ARG A 520 -12.64 -35.27 15.76
C ARG A 520 -12.15 -33.89 16.20
N ILE A 521 -12.92 -32.84 15.92
CA ILE A 521 -12.60 -31.48 16.38
C ILE A 521 -12.99 -31.36 17.84
N GLN A 522 -11.99 -31.11 18.70
CA GLN A 522 -12.24 -30.81 20.11
C GLN A 522 -12.51 -29.32 20.25
N LEU A 523 -13.63 -28.97 20.87
CA LEU A 523 -14.00 -27.58 21.15
C LEU A 523 -13.91 -27.33 22.65
N ASP A 524 -13.09 -26.35 23.01
CA ASP A 524 -13.04 -25.75 24.34
C ASP A 524 -13.68 -24.36 24.30
N GLY A 525 -14.51 -24.00 25.30
CA GLY A 525 -15.30 -22.77 25.32
C GLY A 525 -16.78 -22.93 24.89
N ASP A 526 -17.38 -21.88 24.31
CA ASP A 526 -18.82 -21.86 23.99
C ASP A 526 -19.17 -22.79 22.82
N ARG A 527 -19.89 -23.87 23.11
CA ARG A 527 -20.35 -24.86 22.12
C ARG A 527 -21.36 -24.31 21.12
N SER A 528 -22.05 -23.20 21.43
CA SER A 528 -22.98 -22.54 20.49
C SER A 528 -22.24 -21.98 19.27
N VAL A 529 -20.96 -21.64 19.45
CA VAL A 529 -20.09 -21.12 18.40
C VAL A 529 -19.74 -22.19 17.36
N ALA A 530 -19.67 -23.47 17.75
CA ALA A 530 -19.34 -24.57 16.85
C ALA A 530 -20.25 -24.61 15.60
N GLN A 531 -21.55 -24.41 15.81
CA GLN A 531 -22.53 -24.40 14.73
C GLN A 531 -22.37 -23.18 13.82
N LYS A 532 -22.03 -22.01 14.39
CA LYS A 532 -21.76 -20.78 13.63
C LYS A 532 -20.50 -20.93 12.77
N ILE A 533 -19.45 -21.54 13.33
CA ILE A 533 -18.19 -21.79 12.62
C ILE A 533 -18.38 -22.80 11.50
N ASN A 534 -19.22 -23.82 11.68
CA ASN A 534 -19.43 -24.84 10.65
C ASN A 534 -19.83 -24.24 9.29
N VAL A 535 -20.59 -23.14 9.32
CA VAL A 535 -20.98 -22.39 8.12
C VAL A 535 -19.76 -21.89 7.32
N LEU A 536 -18.63 -21.58 7.97
CA LEU A 536 -17.38 -21.20 7.30
C LEU A 536 -16.73 -22.36 6.54
N PHE A 537 -17.04 -23.61 6.85
CA PHE A 537 -16.45 -24.77 6.19
C PHE A 537 -17.41 -25.42 5.19
N THR A 538 -18.72 -25.28 5.41
CA THR A 538 -19.75 -25.92 4.58
C THR A 538 -20.36 -25.02 3.50
N THR A 539 -20.26 -23.69 3.63
CA THR A 539 -20.89 -22.77 2.66
C THR A 539 -20.12 -22.74 1.33
N PRO A 540 -20.77 -23.03 0.18
CA PRO A 540 -20.14 -22.95 -1.13
C PRO A 540 -19.65 -21.54 -1.47
N THR A 541 -18.45 -21.41 -2.01
CA THR A 541 -17.81 -20.12 -2.37
C THR A 541 -18.08 -19.67 -3.80
N THR A 542 -18.66 -20.52 -4.64
CA THR A 542 -19.04 -20.23 -6.04
C THR A 542 -20.53 -19.96 -6.16
N LYS A 543 -20.91 -19.02 -7.05
CA LYS A 543 -22.30 -18.86 -7.53
C LYS A 543 -22.76 -20.03 -8.44
N SER A 544 -22.43 -21.28 -8.12
CA SER A 544 -23.20 -22.40 -8.66
C SER A 544 -24.39 -22.61 -7.73
N LYS A 545 -25.59 -22.28 -8.23
CA LYS A 545 -26.87 -22.45 -7.54
C LYS A 545 -27.04 -23.85 -6.94
N LEU A 546 -27.70 -23.84 -5.77
CA LEU A 546 -28.50 -24.89 -5.12
C LEU A 546 -27.75 -26.05 -4.45
#